data_AF-A0A2J7VR37-F1
#
_entry.id   AF-A0A2J7VR37-F1
#
_cell.length_a   1.000
_cell.length_b   1.000
_cell.length_c   1.000
_cell.angle_alpha   90.00
_cell.angle_beta   90.00
_cell.angle_gamma   90.00
#
_symmetry.space_group_name_H-M   'P 1'
#
loop_
_entity.id
_entity.type
_entity.pdbx_description
1 polymer ?
#
loop_
_entity_poly.entity_id
_entity_poly.type
_entity_poly.pdbx_seq_one_letter_code
_entity_poly.pdbx_strand_id
1 'polypeptide(L)'
;MKKTEQQIATLGVEARLVLDSPAFDEAFERMDATIMNALRKADMRDAEGQRLLLQQLKLVDRIKVTLRGMIEHGKLAQAKIDADDIRDESRLRRGLRQVTGR
;
A
#
# COMPACT_ATOMS: atom_id res chain seq x y z
N MET A 1 -15.59 5.37 6.91
CA MET A 1 -14.90 6.11 7.99
C MET A 1 -13.62 6.73 7.44
N LYS A 2 -13.36 8.01 7.67
CA LYS A 2 -12.06 8.63 7.35
C LYS A 2 -11.03 8.12 8.37
N LYS A 3 -9.90 7.57 7.89
CA LYS A 3 -8.77 7.16 8.74
C LYS A 3 -7.94 8.38 9.13
N THR A 4 -7.39 8.40 10.34
CA THR A 4 -6.47 9.46 10.78
C THR A 4 -5.10 9.31 10.12
N GLU A 5 -4.29 10.37 10.11
CA GLU A 5 -2.96 10.33 9.47
C GLU A 5 -2.03 9.31 10.16
N GLN A 6 -2.05 9.21 11.50
CA GLN A 6 -1.36 8.12 12.23
C GLN A 6 -1.80 6.74 11.76
N GLN A 7 -3.11 6.50 11.57
CA GLN A 7 -3.60 5.20 11.12
C GLN A 7 -3.11 4.87 9.70
N ILE A 8 -3.00 5.87 8.83
CA ILE A 8 -2.47 5.68 7.47
C ILE A 8 -0.97 5.37 7.51
N ALA A 9 -0.21 6.03 8.39
CA ALA A 9 1.21 5.76 8.59
C ALA A 9 1.44 4.33 9.11
N THR A 10 0.70 3.89 10.14
CA THR A 10 0.77 2.50 10.66
C THR A 10 0.47 1.48 9.57
N LEU A 11 -0.58 1.70 8.77
CA LEU A 11 -0.93 0.81 7.67
C LEU A 11 0.16 0.71 6.61
N GLY A 12 0.94 1.76 6.36
CA GLY A 12 2.09 1.70 5.45
C GLY A 12 3.23 0.85 6.01
N VAL A 13 3.47 0.91 7.31
CA VAL A 13 4.47 0.05 7.99
C VAL A 13 4.04 -1.40 7.92
N GLU A 14 2.79 -1.70 8.23
CA GLU A 14 2.23 -3.06 8.13
C GLU A 14 2.28 -3.57 6.68
N ALA A 15 1.91 -2.74 5.70
CA ALA A 15 1.99 -3.10 4.29
C ALA A 15 3.42 -3.41 3.84
N ARG A 16 4.42 -2.69 4.38
CA ARG A 16 5.84 -3.00 4.14
C ARG A 16 6.22 -4.37 4.70
N LEU A 17 5.83 -4.68 5.94
CA LEU A 17 6.11 -5.99 6.54
C LEU A 17 5.54 -7.14 5.71
N VAL A 18 4.36 -6.94 5.12
CA VAL A 18 3.72 -7.92 4.23
C VAL A 18 4.49 -8.05 2.90
N LEU A 19 4.86 -6.93 2.28
CA LEU A 19 5.53 -6.94 0.97
C LEU A 19 7.00 -7.37 1.02
N ASP A 20 7.67 -7.19 2.16
CA ASP A 20 9.05 -7.67 2.36
C ASP A 20 9.10 -9.18 2.68
N SER A 21 7.95 -9.82 2.92
CA SER A 21 7.87 -11.26 3.20
C SER A 21 8.07 -12.09 1.93
N PRO A 22 9.07 -13.00 1.89
CA PRO A 22 9.26 -13.89 0.74
C PRO A 22 8.05 -14.79 0.47
N ALA A 23 7.33 -15.19 1.52
CA ALA A 23 6.11 -15.99 1.41
C ALA A 23 4.99 -15.24 0.69
N PHE A 24 4.99 -13.90 0.74
CA PHE A 24 4.02 -13.07 0.05
C PHE A 24 4.27 -13.11 -1.46
N ASP A 25 5.51 -12.90 -1.91
CA ASP A 25 5.85 -13.01 -3.34
C ASP A 25 5.59 -14.42 -3.87
N GLU A 26 5.98 -15.45 -3.13
CA GLU A 26 5.73 -16.85 -3.50
C GLU A 26 4.23 -17.16 -3.64
N ALA A 27 3.39 -16.61 -2.77
CA ALA A 27 1.94 -16.79 -2.86
C ALA A 27 1.37 -16.20 -4.17
N PHE A 28 1.79 -14.99 -4.56
CA PHE A 28 1.35 -14.37 -5.81
C PHE A 28 1.86 -15.12 -7.04
N GLU A 29 3.12 -15.58 -7.02
CA GLU A 29 3.67 -16.41 -8.10
C GLU A 29 2.89 -17.73 -8.25
N ARG A 30 2.51 -18.37 -7.14
CA ARG A 30 1.68 -19.59 -7.14
C ARG A 30 0.28 -19.31 -7.70
N MET A 31 -0.31 -18.16 -7.39
CA MET A 31 -1.61 -17.74 -7.95
C MET A 31 -1.52 -17.53 -9.46
N ASP A 32 -0.52 -16.78 -9.93
CA ASP A 32 -0.29 -16.53 -11.35
C ASP A 32 -0.04 -17.83 -12.12
N ALA A 33 0.81 -18.70 -11.58
CA ALA A 33 1.08 -20.01 -12.17
C ALA A 33 -0.19 -20.87 -12.28
N THR A 34 -1.05 -20.84 -11.26
CA THR A 34 -2.31 -21.59 -11.25
C THR A 34 -3.26 -21.09 -12.35
N ILE A 35 -3.43 -19.77 -12.47
CA ILE A 35 -4.31 -19.15 -13.47
C ILE A 35 -3.76 -19.39 -14.88
N MET A 36 -2.44 -19.23 -15.08
CA MET A 36 -1.80 -19.48 -16.38
C MET A 36 -1.88 -20.95 -16.80
N ASN A 37 -1.81 -21.89 -15.85
CA ASN A 37 -2.02 -23.30 -16.13
C ASN A 37 -3.48 -23.61 -16.49
N ALA A 38 -4.44 -22.96 -15.85
CA ALA A 38 -5.84 -23.07 -16.22
C ALA A 38 -6.09 -22.50 -17.62
N LEU A 39 -5.50 -21.35 -17.95
CA LEU A 39 -5.62 -20.72 -19.27
C LEU A 39 -5.05 -21.61 -20.37
N ARG A 40 -3.90 -22.26 -20.13
CA ARG A 40 -3.30 -23.23 -21.07
C ARG A 40 -4.15 -24.48 -21.30
N LYS A 41 -5.01 -24.84 -20.35
CA LYS A 41 -5.90 -26.00 -20.42
C LYS A 41 -7.31 -25.65 -20.92
N ALA A 42 -7.64 -24.36 -20.99
CA ALA A 42 -8.96 -23.90 -21.41
C ALA A 42 -9.20 -24.22 -22.89
N ASP A 43 -10.45 -24.55 -23.25
CA ASP A 43 -10.84 -24.75 -24.64
C ASP A 43 -10.72 -23.41 -25.40
N MET A 44 -10.11 -23.45 -26.59
CA MET A 44 -9.99 -22.30 -27.48
C MET A 44 -11.35 -21.75 -27.91
N ARG A 45 -12.40 -22.57 -27.91
CA ARG A 45 -13.77 -22.18 -28.28
C ARG A 45 -14.54 -21.53 -27.13
N ASP A 46 -14.08 -21.68 -25.89
CA ASP A 46 -14.69 -21.04 -24.72
C ASP A 46 -14.11 -19.65 -24.48
N ALA A 47 -14.63 -18.68 -25.24
CA ALA A 47 -14.20 -17.28 -25.13
C ALA A 47 -14.56 -16.66 -23.77
N GLU A 48 -15.64 -17.10 -23.12
CA GLU A 48 -16.08 -16.56 -21.84
C GLU A 48 -15.19 -17.04 -20.70
N GLY A 49 -14.91 -18.35 -20.63
CA GLY A 49 -14.00 -18.93 -19.63
C GLY A 49 -12.59 -18.33 -19.72
N GLN A 50 -12.06 -18.15 -20.94
CA GLN A 50 -10.78 -17.46 -21.12
C GLN A 50 -10.81 -16.02 -20.63
N ARG A 51 -11.89 -15.28 -20.90
CA ARG A 51 -12.03 -13.89 -20.44
C ARG A 51 -12.06 -13.81 -18.92
N LEU A 52 -12.75 -14.72 -18.25
CA LEU A 52 -12.80 -14.79 -16.78
C LEU A 52 -11.41 -15.09 -16.20
N LEU A 53 -10.67 -16.04 -16.78
CA LEU A 53 -9.29 -16.34 -16.34
C LEU A 53 -8.35 -15.14 -16.52
N LEU A 54 -8.45 -14.42 -17.64
CA LEU A 54 -7.69 -13.18 -17.86
C LEU A 54 -8.09 -12.07 -16.87
N GLN A 55 -9.35 -11.99 -16.48
CA GLN A 55 -9.80 -11.07 -15.44
C GLN A 55 -9.26 -11.43 -14.06
N GLN A 56 -9.16 -12.72 -13.73
CA GLN A 56 -8.53 -13.19 -12.50
C GLN A 56 -7.05 -12.79 -12.44
N LEU A 57 -6.31 -12.99 -13.54
CA LEU A 57 -4.91 -12.57 -13.62
C LEU A 57 -4.76 -11.05 -13.37
N LYS A 58 -5.58 -10.24 -14.04
CA LYS A 58 -5.61 -8.79 -13.82
C LYS A 58 -5.98 -8.40 -12.39
N LEU A 59 -6.83 -9.18 -11.72
CA LEU A 59 -7.22 -8.92 -10.33
C LEU A 59 -6.03 -9.16 -9.38
N VAL A 60 -5.29 -10.25 -9.58
CA VAL A 60 -4.07 -10.57 -8.82
C VAL A 60 -3.06 -9.42 -8.95
N ASP A 61 -2.79 -8.96 -10.18
CA ASP A 61 -1.92 -7.80 -10.43
C ASP A 61 -2.37 -6.54 -9.69
N ARG A 62 -3.67 -6.22 -9.75
CA ARG A 62 -4.24 -5.04 -9.09
C ARG A 62 -4.10 -5.09 -7.58
N ILE A 63 -4.24 -6.26 -6.97
CA ILE A 63 -4.05 -6.42 -5.52
C ILE A 63 -2.58 -6.10 -5.17
N LYS A 64 -1.62 -6.62 -5.93
CA LYS A 64 -0.18 -6.35 -5.71
C LYS A 64 0.14 -4.85 -5.84
N VAL A 65 -0.39 -4.19 -6.87
CA VAL A 65 -0.26 -2.73 -7.06
C VAL A 65 -0.89 -1.95 -5.91
N THR A 66 -2.08 -2.35 -5.46
CA THR A 66 -2.80 -1.67 -4.37
C THR A 66 -2.01 -1.74 -3.06
N LEU A 67 -1.46 -2.91 -2.72
CA LEU A 67 -0.62 -3.07 -1.52
C LEU A 67 0.67 -2.26 -1.59
N ARG A 68 1.31 -2.19 -2.77
CA ARG A 68 2.46 -1.30 -2.99
C ARG A 68 2.08 0.17 -2.81
N GLY A 69 0.92 0.59 -3.31
CA GLY A 69 0.39 1.93 -3.10
C GLY A 69 0.18 2.27 -1.62
N MET A 70 -0.24 1.31 -0.79
CA MET A 70 -0.40 1.51 0.65
C MET A 70 0.91 1.88 1.35
N ILE A 71 2.05 1.31 0.92
CA ILE A 71 3.37 1.71 1.44
C ILE A 71 3.65 3.17 1.13
N GLU A 72 3.47 3.59 -0.12
CA GLU A 72 3.76 4.98 -0.52
C GLU A 72 2.85 5.97 0.20
N HIS A 73 1.57 5.64 0.36
CA HIS A 73 0.65 6.46 1.14
C HIS A 73 1.05 6.56 2.61
N GLY A 74 1.53 5.47 3.23
CA GLY A 74 1.98 5.52 4.62
C GLY A 74 3.29 6.28 4.80
N LYS A 75 4.25 6.17 3.87
CA LYS A 75 5.47 7.01 3.87
C LYS A 75 5.11 8.50 3.81
N LEU A 76 4.17 8.87 2.95
CA LEU A 76 3.68 10.25 2.83
C LEU A 76 2.98 10.72 4.10
N ALA A 77 2.17 9.86 4.73
CA ALA A 77 1.52 10.18 6.01
C ALA A 77 2.53 10.39 7.13
N GLN A 78 3.56 9.54 7.22
CA GLN A 78 4.64 9.71 8.21
C GLN A 78 5.40 11.02 8.00
N ALA A 79 5.77 11.35 6.75
CA ALA A 79 6.47 12.59 6.44
C ALA A 79 5.65 13.85 6.81
N LYS A 80 4.32 13.78 6.76
CA LYS A 80 3.45 14.86 7.23
C LYS A 80 3.46 14.99 8.75
N ILE A 81 3.36 13.87 9.46
CA ILE A 81 3.43 13.84 10.93
C ILE A 81 4.76 14.46 11.38
N ASP A 82 5.88 14.02 10.80
CA ASP A 82 7.21 14.53 11.13
C ASP A 82 7.33 16.04 10.85
N ALA A 83 6.77 16.53 9.74
CA ALA A 83 6.78 17.94 9.39
C ALA A 83 5.94 18.80 10.34
N ASP A 84 4.81 18.28 10.82
CA ASP A 84 3.94 18.98 11.77
C ASP A 84 4.54 18.99 13.19
N ASP A 85 5.21 17.91 13.62
CA ASP A 85 5.95 17.87 14.89
C ASP A 85 7.07 18.94 14.92
N ILE A 86 7.86 19.06 13.83
CA ILE A 86 8.91 20.10 13.71
C ILE A 86 8.30 21.51 13.75
N ARG A 87 7.10 21.71 13.21
CA ARG A 87 6.42 23.01 13.21
C ARG A 87 5.89 23.37 14.59
N ASP A 88 5.40 22.41 15.38
CA ASP A 88 4.89 22.68 16.72
C ASP A 88 6.03 23.08 17.70
N GLU A 89 7.23 22.52 17.56
CA GLU A 89 8.42 23.03 18.28
C GLU A 89 8.72 24.51 17.93
N SER A 90 8.51 24.90 16.67
CA SER A 90 8.67 26.29 16.22
C SER A 90 7.63 27.23 16.85
N ARG A 91 6.41 26.75 17.13
CA ARG A 91 5.35 27.53 17.80
C ARG A 91 5.63 27.72 19.28
N LEU A 92 6.10 26.68 19.98
CA LEU A 92 6.55 26.79 21.37
C LEU A 92 7.70 27.80 21.52
N ARG A 93 8.70 27.75 20.62
CA ARG A 93 9.79 28.73 20.58
C ARG A 93 9.33 30.15 20.25
N ARG A 94 8.31 30.34 19.38
CA ARG A 94 7.72 31.67 19.13
C ARG A 94 6.99 32.22 20.34
N GLY A 95 6.22 31.38 21.04
CA GLY A 95 5.54 31.78 22.27
C GLY A 95 6.52 32.22 23.36
N LEU A 96 7.59 31.45 23.57
CA LEU A 96 8.66 31.80 24.51
C LEU A 96 9.34 33.13 24.15
N ARG A 97 9.65 33.36 22.87
CA ARG A 97 10.28 34.61 22.39
C ARG A 97 9.41 35.86 22.60
N GLN A 98 8.09 35.70 22.59
CA GLN A 98 7.14 36.80 22.80
C GLN A 98 6.97 37.17 24.28
N VAL A 99 7.29 36.24 25.19
CA VAL A 99 7.15 36.42 26.65
C VAL A 99 8.48 36.83 27.31
N THR A 100 9.63 36.40 26.78
CA THR A 100 10.96 36.83 27.26
C THR A 100 11.54 38.01 26.49
N GLY A 101 10.82 38.55 25.51
CA GLY A 101 11.19 39.76 24.76
C GLY A 101 10.87 41.04 25.54
N ARG A 102 11.60 41.28 26.63
CA ARG A 102 11.86 42.59 27.21
C ARG A 102 13.35 42.74 27.40
#